data_AF-A0A523W105-F1
#
_entry.id   AF-A0A523W105-F1
#
_cell.length_a   1.000
_cell.length_b   1.000
_cell.length_c   1.000
_cell.angle_alpha   90.00
_cell.angle_beta   90.00
_cell.angle_gamma   90.00
#
_symmetry.space_group_name_H-M   'P 1'
#
loop_
_entity.id
_entity.type
_entity.pdbx_description
1 polymer ?
#
loop_
_entity_poly.entity_id
_entity_poly.type
_entity_poly.pdbx_seq_one_letter_code
_entity_poly.pdbx_strand_id
1 'polypeptide(L)' 'MAKIYYEKDANLEVLKKKTVAIIGYGSQGHAQAQNLRDSGVKVIVGELEGCPNWKKAKE' A
#
# COMPACT_ATOMS: atom_id res chain seq x y z
N MET A 1 20.11 -15.15 -18.43
CA MET A 1 19.79 -15.17 -16.98
C MET A 1 18.94 -13.95 -16.67
N ALA A 2 17.91 -14.08 -15.81
CA ALA A 2 17.09 -12.95 -15.41
C ALA A 2 17.83 -12.06 -14.41
N LYS A 3 17.59 -10.74 -14.46
CA LYS A 3 18.11 -9.79 -13.48
C LYS A 3 17.24 -9.85 -12.22
N ILE A 4 17.86 -10.04 -11.06
CA ILE A 4 17.19 -10.06 -9.75
C ILE A 4 17.48 -8.75 -9.03
N TYR A 5 16.45 -8.16 -8.42
CA TYR A 5 16.52 -6.89 -7.70
C TYR A 5 16.39 -7.13 -6.20
N TYR A 6 17.12 -6.34 -5.42
CA TYR A 6 17.12 -6.35 -3.97
C TYR A 6 16.84 -4.94 -3.42
N GLU A 7 16.77 -4.81 -2.10
CA GLU A 7 16.48 -3.54 -1.41
C GLU A 7 17.37 -2.38 -1.89
N LYS A 8 18.67 -2.63 -2.06
CA LYS A 8 19.64 -1.62 -2.53
C LYS A 8 19.35 -1.09 -3.94
N ASP A 9 18.57 -1.81 -4.73
CA ASP A 9 18.22 -1.47 -6.10
C ASP A 9 16.88 -0.71 -6.17
N ALA A 10 16.17 -0.55 -5.04
CA ALA A 10 14.85 0.06 -4.95
C ALA A 10 14.85 1.28 -4.01
N ASN A 11 14.84 2.49 -4.58
CA ASN A 11 14.82 3.72 -3.79
C ASN A 11 13.39 4.12 -3.39
N LEU A 12 13.04 3.97 -2.10
CA LEU A 12 11.73 4.31 -1.58
C LEU A 12 11.45 5.84 -1.54
N GLU A 13 12.48 6.68 -1.59
CA GLU A 13 12.36 8.14 -1.54
C GLU A 13 11.47 8.70 -2.67
N VAL A 14 11.37 7.97 -3.79
CA VAL A 14 10.52 8.36 -4.94
C VAL A 14 9.02 8.44 -4.57
N LEU A 15 8.62 7.77 -3.49
CA LEU A 15 7.24 7.75 -3.00
C LEU A 15 6.96 8.75 -1.86
N LYS A 16 7.97 9.28 -1.17
CA LYS A 16 7.77 10.09 0.06
C LYS A 16 6.91 11.35 -0.12
N LYS A 17 6.91 11.96 -1.30
CA LYS A 17 6.11 13.17 -1.62
C LYS A 17 4.82 12.84 -2.37
N LYS A 18 4.46 11.56 -2.48
CA LYS A 18 3.27 11.09 -3.18
C LYS A 18 2.26 10.57 -2.16
N THR A 19 0.99 10.67 -2.51
CA THR A 19 -0.07 9.92 -1.84
C THR A 19 -0.36 8.69 -2.68
N VAL A 20 -0.26 7.50 -2.09
CA VAL A 20 -0.57 6.23 -2.77
C VAL A 20 -1.98 5.83 -2.42
N ALA A 21 -2.84 5.69 -3.43
CA ALA A 21 -4.19 5.18 -3.28
C ALA A 21 -4.22 3.68 -3.55
N ILE A 22 -4.67 2.89 -2.56
CA ILE A 22 -4.97 1.47 -2.72
C ILE A 22 -6.47 1.34 -2.94
N ILE A 23 -6.87 0.81 -4.11
CA ILE A 23 -8.28 0.62 -4.46
C ILE A 23 -8.67 -0.82 -4.15
N GLY A 24 -9.54 -0.98 -3.16
CA GLY A 24 -9.96 -2.27 -2.62
C GLY A 24 -9.12 -2.74 -1.44
N TYR A 25 -9.77 -3.26 -0.41
CA TYR A 25 -9.12 -3.70 0.84
C TYR A 25 -9.32 -5.19 1.15
N GLY A 26 -9.21 -6.02 0.10
CA GLY A 26 -9.13 -7.48 0.23
C GLY A 26 -7.74 -7.95 0.70
N SER A 27 -7.39 -9.21 0.44
CA SER A 27 -6.11 -9.80 0.91
C SER A 27 -4.86 -9.00 0.49
N GLN A 28 -4.72 -8.68 -0.79
CA GLN A 28 -3.57 -7.92 -1.30
C GLN A 28 -3.60 -6.45 -0.89
N GLY A 29 -4.75 -5.79 -1.01
CA GLY A 29 -4.89 -4.38 -0.64
C GLY A 29 -4.60 -4.15 0.84
N HIS A 30 -5.06 -5.04 1.72
CA HIS A 30 -4.78 -5.00 3.15
C HIS A 30 -3.29 -5.14 3.45
N ALA A 31 -2.61 -6.12 2.84
CA ALA A 31 -1.18 -6.33 3.05
C ALA A 31 -0.34 -5.18 2.48
N GLN A 32 -0.63 -4.74 1.24
CA GLN A 32 0.09 -3.66 0.58
C GLN A 32 -0.06 -2.32 1.32
N ALA A 33 -1.29 -1.98 1.73
CA ALA A 33 -1.55 -0.73 2.43
C ALA A 33 -0.78 -0.64 3.75
N GLN A 34 -0.80 -1.72 4.54
CA GLN A 34 -0.06 -1.76 5.81
C GLN A 34 1.45 -1.75 5.59
N ASN A 35 1.98 -2.60 4.70
CA ASN A 35 3.42 -2.65 4.46
C ASN A 35 3.96 -1.30 3.94
N LEU A 36 3.23 -0.62 3.04
CA LEU A 36 3.62 0.71 2.55
C LEU A 36 3.52 1.78 3.65
N ARG A 37 2.45 1.76 4.46
CA ARG A 37 2.30 2.65 5.61
C ARG A 37 3.45 2.48 6.60
N ASP A 38 3.76 1.24 6.95
CA ASP A 38 4.81 0.89 7.91
C ASP A 38 6.21 1.20 7.34
N SER A 39 6.35 1.21 6.00
CA SER A 39 7.53 1.70 5.28
C SER A 39 7.60 3.24 5.19
N GLY A 40 6.67 3.98 5.81
CA GLY A 40 6.65 5.44 5.86
C GLY A 40 6.03 6.13 4.62
N VAL A 41 5.30 5.40 3.79
CA VAL A 41 4.59 5.97 2.63
C VAL A 41 3.21 6.47 3.06
N LYS A 42 2.81 7.64 2.57
CA LYS A 42 1.46 8.17 2.77
C LYS A 42 0.46 7.38 1.92
N VAL A 43 -0.33 6.54 2.58
CA VAL A 43 -1.34 5.68 1.95
C VAL A 43 -2.74 6.17 2.26
N ILE A 44 -3.63 6.12 1.26
CA ILE A 44 -5.08 6.21 1.42
C ILE A 44 -5.72 4.95 0.81
N VAL A 45 -6.86 4.52 1.35
CA VAL A 45 -7.60 3.36 0.84
C VAL A 45 -8.94 3.83 0.30
N GLY A 46 -9.24 3.46 -0.95
CA GLY A 46 -10.56 3.64 -1.55
C GLY A 46 -11.32 2.31 -1.53
N GLU A 47 -12.48 2.30 -0.90
CA GLU A 47 -13.35 1.11 -0.80
C GLU A 47 -14.82 1.56 -0.73
N LEU A 48 -15.75 0.71 -1.18
CA LEU A 48 -17.18 1.02 -1.15
C LEU A 48 -17.69 1.16 0.29
N GLU A 49 -18.26 2.32 0.61
CA GLU A 49 -18.74 2.63 1.95
C GLU A 49 -19.73 1.59 2.49
N GLY A 50 -19.57 1.24 3.77
CA GLY A 50 -20.44 0.29 4.48
C GLY A 50 -20.11 -1.19 4.26
N CYS A 51 -19.26 -1.54 3.29
CA CYS A 51 -18.87 -2.94 3.06
C CYS A 51 -17.94 -3.47 4.18
N PRO A 52 -17.81 -4.79 4.36
CA PRO A 52 -16.93 -5.36 5.40
C PRO A 52 -15.48 -4.89 5.29
N ASN A 53 -14.94 -4.80 4.07
CA ASN A 53 -13.56 -4.36 3.83
C ASN A 53 -13.37 -2.87 4.10
N TRP A 54 -14.39 -2.04 3.86
CA TRP A 54 -14.35 -0.63 4.21
C TRP A 54 -14.28 -0.43 5.71
N LYS A 55 -15.06 -1.21 6.48
CA LYS A 55 -14.98 -1.19 7.96
C LYS A 55 -13.60 -1.62 8.43
N LYS A 56 -13.09 -2.71 7.86
CA LYS A 56 -11.74 -3.24 8.16
C LYS A 56 -10.63 -2.24 7.83
N ALA A 57 -10.78 -1.44 6.78
CA ALA A 57 -9.79 -0.43 6.40
C ALA A 57 -9.74 0.79 7.35
N LYS A 58 -10.76 0.97 8.21
CA LYS A 58 -10.85 2.08 9.17
C LYS A 58 -10.31 1.75 10.56
N GLU A 59 -10.12 0.47 10.87
CA GLU A 59 -9.50 -0.01 12.11
C GLU A 59 -7.99 0.29 12.11
#